data_AF-A0A4S9E9U3-F1
#
_entry.id   AF-A0A4S9E9U3-F1
#
_cell.length_a   1.000
_cell.length_b   1.000
_cell.length_c   1.000
_cell.angle_alpha   90.00
_cell.angle_beta   90.00
_cell.angle_gamma   90.00
#
_symmetry.space_group_name_H-M   'P 1'
#
loop_
_entity.id
_entity.type
_entity.pdbx_description
1 polymer ?
#
loop_
_entity_poly.entity_id
_entity_poly.type
_entity_poly.pdbx_seq_one_letter_code
_entity_poly.pdbx_strand_id
1 'polypeptide(L)'
;MIWVAHIISLLYVDQIPSRSKSRKQWDMKAAYKLLFDVRHLSDGPETSLPAVSTSKSTLIAFVAYRLLKLIAYWLLTVHLFTPLIPLVFGPVEPWEFDQYAQTYLRRLPLFEATEPVTLRETLIRVVFTFRWIWLSYVDIGAAHTFLSIIFVGILRLDSPAEWPPMFGSPSKAFTIRGYWGRFWHRLVHKPYLSLAKVVSDRLCVPSLGHKAEKIFLAFLIFFISGVAHAMVSLQRGKLIEAVDDVAFYCINFFVMAIEVVVLDLAGPMRGLLPQWCWKIVGYAWVFTFWFWAAPKWSYPEVHGEMLKETERQNRALGLGLFTGLLGGE
;
A
#
# COMPACT_ATOMS: atom_id res chain seq x y z
N MET A 1 0.68 8.50 11.39
CA MET A 1 -0.42 7.70 11.98
C MET A 1 -0.05 6.32 12.50
N ILE A 2 0.64 5.48 11.73
CA ILE A 2 1.01 4.12 12.18
C ILE A 2 1.72 4.14 13.54
N TRP A 3 2.74 4.99 13.66
CA TRP A 3 3.50 5.17 14.91
C TRP A 3 2.65 5.74 16.04
N VAL A 4 1.74 6.66 15.75
CA VAL A 4 0.81 7.20 16.76
C VAL A 4 -0.12 6.09 17.27
N ALA A 5 -0.72 5.31 16.38
CA ALA A 5 -1.55 4.17 16.74
C ALA A 5 -0.75 3.11 17.53
N HIS A 6 0.50 2.86 17.14
CA HIS A 6 1.40 1.94 17.84
C HIS A 6 1.72 2.44 19.25
N ILE A 7 2.10 3.71 19.39
CA ILE A 7 2.39 4.32 20.71
C ILE A 7 1.15 4.30 21.60
N ILE A 8 -0.02 4.63 21.07
CA ILE A 8 -1.29 4.52 21.82
C ILE A 8 -1.54 3.07 22.25
N SER A 9 -1.30 2.10 21.35
CA SER A 9 -1.42 0.68 21.66
C SER A 9 -0.48 0.27 22.79
N LEU A 10 0.81 0.60 22.69
CA LEU A 10 1.82 0.29 23.69
C LEU A 10 1.53 0.90 25.07
N LEU A 11 1.00 2.12 25.11
CA LEU A 11 0.79 2.85 26.37
C LEU A 11 -0.52 2.47 27.06
N TYR A 12 -1.55 2.12 26.30
CA TYR A 12 -2.91 2.00 26.84
C TYR A 12 -3.60 0.66 26.59
N VAL A 13 -3.07 -0.19 25.69
CA VAL A 13 -3.73 -1.42 25.23
C VAL A 13 -2.88 -2.65 25.50
N ASP A 14 -1.66 -2.65 24.97
CA ASP A 14 -0.71 -3.74 25.14
C ASP A 14 -0.13 -3.63 26.53
N GLN A 15 -0.70 -4.34 27.50
CA GLN A 15 -0.20 -4.41 28.87
C GLN A 15 1.12 -5.20 28.91
N ILE A 16 2.17 -4.65 28.30
CA ILE A 16 3.46 -5.32 28.18
C ILE A 16 4.09 -5.38 29.57
N PRO A 17 4.36 -6.58 30.12
CA PRO A 17 4.90 -6.71 31.46
C PRO A 17 6.26 -6.02 31.55
N SER A 18 6.47 -5.20 32.58
CA SER A 18 7.77 -4.58 32.83
C SER A 18 8.80 -5.68 33.11
N ARG A 19 9.77 -5.85 32.21
CA ARG A 19 10.86 -6.84 32.39
C ARG A 19 11.91 -6.41 33.42
N SER A 20 11.80 -5.19 33.95
CA SER A 20 12.76 -4.67 34.92
C SER A 20 12.46 -5.19 36.33
N LYS A 21 13.39 -5.97 36.89
CA LYS A 21 13.40 -6.37 38.30
C LYS A 21 13.68 -5.21 39.27
N SER A 22 14.04 -4.02 38.75
CA SER A 22 14.40 -2.82 39.51
C SER A 22 13.59 -1.62 39.04
N ARG A 23 12.82 -1.01 39.95
CA ARG A 23 11.92 0.13 39.66
C ARG A 23 12.63 1.42 39.20
N LYS A 24 13.98 1.45 39.14
CA LYS A 24 14.76 2.70 38.98
C LYS A 24 15.71 2.77 37.77
N GLN A 25 15.84 1.73 36.94
CA GLN A 25 16.77 1.78 35.81
C GLN A 25 16.03 1.89 34.48
N TRP A 26 16.23 3.03 33.78
CA TRP A 26 15.73 3.24 32.43
C TRP A 26 16.54 2.39 31.44
N ASP A 27 15.87 1.46 30.75
CA ASP A 27 16.48 0.69 29.67
C ASP A 27 16.08 1.30 28.32
N MET A 28 16.92 2.20 27.81
CA MET A 28 16.71 2.88 26.54
C MET A 28 16.71 1.91 25.35
N LYS A 29 17.45 0.80 25.44
CA LYS A 29 17.47 -0.22 24.39
C LYS A 29 16.15 -0.97 24.37
N ALA A 30 15.62 -1.38 25.53
CA ALA A 30 14.31 -2.00 25.60
C ALA A 30 13.19 -1.07 25.13
N ALA A 31 13.23 0.21 25.51
CA ALA A 31 12.26 1.20 25.05
C ALA A 31 12.31 1.39 23.53
N TYR A 32 13.51 1.49 22.95
CA TYR A 32 13.71 1.53 21.50
C TYR A 32 13.12 0.28 20.83
N LYS A 33 13.44 -0.92 21.31
CA LYS A 33 12.93 -2.17 20.73
C LYS A 33 11.41 -2.25 20.79
N LEU A 34 10.81 -1.83 21.90
CA LEU A 34 9.36 -1.76 22.05
C LEU A 34 8.73 -0.79 21.05
N LEU A 35 9.28 0.42 20.95
CA LEU A 35 8.78 1.46 20.07
C LEU A 35 8.83 0.98 18.62
N PHE A 36 9.93 0.39 18.18
CA PHE A 36 10.13 -0.02 16.78
C PHE A 36 9.59 -1.42 16.43
N ASP A 37 9.12 -2.21 17.40
CA ASP A 37 8.41 -3.47 17.15
C ASP A 37 6.92 -3.26 16.83
N VAL A 38 6.64 -2.45 15.80
CA VAL A 38 5.29 -2.14 15.32
C VAL A 38 4.51 -3.39 14.90
N ARG A 39 5.22 -4.46 14.52
CA ARG A 39 4.61 -5.71 14.05
C ARG A 39 4.43 -6.75 15.17
N HIS A 40 4.88 -6.45 16.39
CA HIS A 40 4.83 -7.36 17.53
C HIS A 40 5.51 -8.70 17.20
N LEU A 41 6.68 -8.63 16.59
CA LEU A 41 7.50 -9.80 16.28
C LEU A 41 7.97 -10.50 17.56
N SER A 42 8.00 -9.78 18.68
CA SER A 42 8.46 -10.26 19.99
C SER A 42 7.39 -10.98 20.82
N ASP A 43 6.11 -10.95 20.43
CA ASP A 43 4.97 -11.48 21.20
C ASP A 43 4.71 -13.00 21.03
N GLY A 44 5.60 -13.73 20.33
CA GLY A 44 5.46 -15.18 20.11
C GLY A 44 5.83 -16.05 21.33
N PRO A 45 5.40 -17.33 21.38
CA PRO A 45 5.79 -18.29 22.42
C PRO A 45 7.31 -18.53 22.46
N GLU A 46 8.03 -18.22 21.38
CA GLU A 46 9.48 -18.06 21.36
C GLU A 46 9.86 -16.69 21.91
N THR A 47 9.70 -16.52 23.22
CA THR A 47 9.96 -15.27 23.95
C THR A 47 11.45 -15.07 24.15
N SER A 48 12.17 -14.96 23.04
CA SER A 48 13.47 -14.33 22.85
C SER A 48 13.89 -14.74 21.45
N LEU A 49 13.74 -13.84 20.46
CA LEU A 49 14.75 -13.87 19.41
C LEU A 49 16.06 -13.80 20.17
N PRO A 50 16.92 -14.85 20.11
CA PRO A 50 18.17 -14.80 20.83
C PRO A 50 18.85 -13.51 20.40
N ALA A 51 19.61 -12.86 21.29
CA ALA A 51 20.63 -11.94 20.85
C ALA A 51 21.64 -12.77 20.05
N VAL A 52 21.28 -13.16 18.82
CA VAL A 52 22.13 -13.92 17.93
C VAL A 52 23.23 -12.94 17.62
N SER A 53 24.38 -13.18 18.25
CA SER A 53 25.66 -12.64 17.83
C SER A 53 25.75 -12.89 16.33
N THR A 54 25.37 -11.89 15.54
CA THR A 54 25.24 -12.05 14.10
C THR A 54 26.66 -12.05 13.59
N SER A 55 27.11 -13.19 13.08
CA SER A 55 28.45 -13.32 12.52
C SER A 55 28.68 -12.20 11.49
N LYS A 56 29.91 -11.65 11.44
CA LYS A 56 30.29 -10.63 10.46
C LYS A 56 29.95 -11.09 9.03
N SER A 57 30.10 -12.38 8.75
CA SER A 57 29.75 -12.96 7.44
C SER A 57 28.25 -12.87 7.15
N THR A 58 27.39 -13.23 8.12
CA THR A 58 25.93 -13.10 8.00
C THR A 58 25.49 -11.65 7.82
N LEU A 59 26.14 -10.72 8.52
CA LEU A 59 25.86 -9.28 8.39
C LEU A 59 26.22 -8.75 7.01
N ILE A 60 27.41 -9.09 6.50
CA ILE A 60 27.86 -8.69 5.15
C ILE A 60 26.91 -9.26 4.09
N ALA A 61 26.55 -10.54 4.20
CA ALA A 61 25.60 -11.18 3.29
C ALA A 61 24.22 -10.50 3.32
N PHE A 62 23.72 -10.14 4.51
CA PHE A 62 22.47 -9.39 4.66
C PHE A 62 22.53 -8.04 3.96
N VAL A 63 23.57 -7.24 4.22
CA VAL A 63 23.72 -5.91 3.61
C VAL A 63 23.89 -6.01 2.09
N ALA A 64 24.71 -6.94 1.61
CA ALA A 64 24.93 -7.15 0.18
C ALA A 64 23.62 -7.53 -0.54
N TYR A 65 22.83 -8.45 0.04
CA TYR A 65 21.51 -8.80 -0.50
C TYR A 65 20.55 -7.61 -0.54
N ARG A 66 20.52 -6.78 0.51
CA ARG A 66 19.66 -5.60 0.57
C ARG A 66 20.08 -4.54 -0.44
N LEU A 67 21.37 -4.33 -0.64
CA LEU A 67 21.90 -3.42 -1.68
C LEU A 67 21.54 -3.91 -3.08
N LEU A 68 21.77 -5.20 -3.39
CA LEU A 68 21.39 -5.79 -4.66
C LEU A 68 19.89 -5.61 -4.94
N LYS A 69 19.06 -5.78 -3.92
CA LYS A 69 17.62 -5.57 -4.01
C LYS A 69 17.25 -4.11 -4.32
N LEU A 70 17.92 -3.13 -3.70
CA LEU A 70 17.71 -1.71 -4.03
C LEU A 70 18.13 -1.38 -5.45
N ILE A 71 19.26 -1.92 -5.92
CA ILE A 71 19.72 -1.77 -7.30
C ILE A 71 18.69 -2.36 -8.27
N ALA A 72 18.18 -3.56 -7.99
CA ALA A 72 17.15 -4.19 -8.82
C ALA A 72 15.86 -3.35 -8.86
N TYR A 73 15.41 -2.84 -7.71
CA TYR A 73 14.26 -1.92 -7.65
C TYR A 73 14.49 -0.66 -8.49
N TRP A 74 15.66 -0.04 -8.35
CA TRP A 74 16.01 1.16 -9.11
C TRP A 74 16.04 0.87 -10.62
N LEU A 75 16.72 -0.19 -11.05
CA LEU A 75 16.82 -0.58 -12.46
C LEU A 75 15.44 -0.83 -13.08
N LEU A 76 14.61 -1.63 -12.41
CA LEU A 76 13.27 -1.95 -12.91
C LEU A 76 12.37 -0.71 -12.91
N THR A 77 12.40 0.12 -11.88
CA THR A 77 11.57 1.33 -11.83
C THR A 77 12.00 2.36 -12.87
N VAL A 78 13.30 2.64 -13.00
CA VAL A 78 13.80 3.69 -13.90
C VAL A 78 13.79 3.26 -15.36
N HIS A 79 14.21 2.03 -15.67
CA HIS A 79 14.40 1.59 -17.05
C HIS A 79 13.23 0.79 -17.63
N LEU A 80 12.38 0.19 -16.79
CA LEU A 80 11.22 -0.57 -17.25
C LEU A 80 9.90 0.16 -16.97
N PHE A 81 9.56 0.41 -15.71
CA PHE A 81 8.20 0.83 -15.34
C PHE A 81 7.90 2.32 -15.52
N THR A 82 8.87 3.21 -15.30
CA THR A 82 8.70 4.66 -15.50
C THR A 82 8.49 5.02 -16.99
N PRO A 83 9.34 4.56 -17.93
CA PRO A 83 9.19 4.93 -19.34
C PRO A 83 8.10 4.12 -20.06
N LEU A 84 7.53 3.07 -19.45
CA LEU A 84 6.66 2.12 -20.13
C LEU A 84 5.47 2.77 -20.85
N ILE A 85 4.75 3.66 -20.17
CA ILE A 85 3.56 4.31 -20.74
C ILE A 85 3.95 5.28 -21.86
N PRO A 86 4.86 6.25 -21.64
CA PRO A 86 5.30 7.14 -22.71
C PRO A 86 5.93 6.42 -23.91
N LEU A 87 6.69 5.34 -23.68
CA LEU A 87 7.36 4.59 -24.74
C LEU A 87 6.37 3.84 -25.64
N VAL A 88 5.31 3.26 -25.06
CA VAL A 88 4.35 2.44 -25.79
C VAL A 88 3.19 3.27 -26.37
N PHE A 89 2.79 4.35 -25.69
CA PHE A 89 1.59 5.12 -26.04
C PHE A 89 1.85 6.59 -26.39
N GLY A 90 3.12 7.04 -26.39
CA GLY A 90 3.50 8.43 -26.64
C GLY A 90 3.10 8.94 -28.03
N PRO A 91 2.69 10.21 -28.17
CA PRO A 91 2.47 11.18 -27.08
C PRO A 91 1.24 10.82 -26.23
N VAL A 92 1.35 11.09 -24.93
CA VAL A 92 0.30 10.85 -23.95
C VAL A 92 -0.21 12.19 -23.48
N GLU A 93 -1.53 12.33 -23.44
CA GLU A 93 -2.18 13.63 -23.32
C GLU A 93 -2.97 13.74 -22.00
N PRO A 94 -3.14 14.95 -21.43
CA PRO A 94 -3.76 15.10 -20.11
C PRO A 94 -5.17 14.49 -20.04
N TRP A 95 -5.99 14.65 -21.09
CA TRP A 95 -7.37 14.16 -21.11
C TRP A 95 -7.49 12.63 -20.98
N GLU A 96 -6.41 11.88 -21.20
CA GLU A 96 -6.40 10.42 -21.04
C GLU A 96 -6.45 9.97 -19.57
N PHE A 97 -6.24 10.91 -18.63
CA PHE A 97 -6.28 10.69 -17.19
C PHE A 97 -7.29 11.62 -16.48
N ASP A 98 -8.20 12.24 -17.22
CA ASP A 98 -9.16 13.16 -16.62
C ASP A 98 -10.28 12.44 -15.81
N GLN A 99 -11.28 13.21 -15.36
CA GLN A 99 -12.44 12.65 -14.66
C GLN A 99 -13.28 11.74 -15.55
N TYR A 100 -13.34 12.01 -16.86
CA TYR A 100 -14.12 11.22 -17.81
C TYR A 100 -13.51 9.83 -18.00
N ALA A 101 -12.18 9.74 -18.13
CA ALA A 101 -11.43 8.50 -18.17
C ALA A 101 -11.75 7.59 -16.97
N GLN A 102 -11.99 8.15 -15.77
CA GLN A 102 -12.32 7.37 -14.56
C GLN A 102 -13.70 6.70 -14.59
N THR A 103 -14.56 7.04 -15.55
CA THR A 103 -15.90 6.46 -15.72
C THR A 103 -15.94 5.23 -16.62
N TYR A 104 -14.79 4.64 -16.95
CA TYR A 104 -14.59 3.46 -17.82
C TYR A 104 -15.77 2.48 -17.91
N LEU A 105 -16.25 1.91 -16.79
CA LEU A 105 -17.33 0.91 -16.80
C LEU A 105 -18.66 1.46 -17.34
N ARG A 106 -18.98 2.73 -17.08
CA ARG A 106 -20.20 3.40 -17.58
C ARG A 106 -20.12 3.71 -19.08
N ARG A 107 -18.94 3.58 -19.68
CA ARG A 107 -18.67 3.87 -21.09
C ARG A 107 -18.32 2.61 -21.88
N LEU A 108 -18.53 1.44 -21.30
CA LEU A 108 -18.46 0.19 -22.06
C LEU A 108 -19.51 0.23 -23.19
N PRO A 109 -19.25 -0.42 -24.34
CA PRO A 109 -20.15 -0.40 -25.49
C PRO A 109 -21.61 -0.80 -25.17
N LEU A 110 -21.81 -1.56 -24.08
CA LEU A 110 -23.12 -1.96 -23.58
C LEU A 110 -24.01 -0.79 -23.11
N PHE A 111 -23.43 0.35 -22.72
CA PHE A 111 -24.16 1.45 -22.07
C PHE A 111 -24.46 2.65 -22.99
N GLU A 112 -24.31 2.51 -24.31
CA GLU A 112 -24.62 3.54 -25.33
C GLU A 112 -24.08 4.95 -24.97
N ALA A 113 -22.85 5.01 -24.43
CA ALA A 113 -22.23 6.28 -24.08
C ALA A 113 -21.87 7.09 -25.35
N THR A 114 -21.97 8.42 -25.23
CA THR A 114 -21.63 9.37 -26.33
C THR A 114 -20.20 9.20 -26.84
N GLU A 115 -19.27 8.86 -25.95
CA GLU A 115 -17.89 8.51 -26.30
C GLU A 115 -17.51 7.18 -25.64
N PRO A 116 -17.63 6.06 -26.38
CA PRO A 116 -17.33 4.75 -25.84
C PRO A 116 -15.84 4.56 -25.57
N VAL A 117 -15.52 3.66 -24.64
CA VAL A 117 -14.14 3.28 -24.32
C VAL A 117 -13.41 2.81 -25.58
N THR A 118 -12.17 3.29 -25.77
CA THR A 118 -11.31 2.89 -26.88
C THR A 118 -10.36 1.75 -26.46
N LEU A 119 -9.84 1.02 -27.46
CA LEU A 119 -8.77 0.03 -27.23
C LEU A 119 -7.53 0.70 -26.63
N ARG A 120 -7.16 1.90 -27.11
CA ARG A 120 -6.02 2.67 -26.58
C ARG A 120 -6.20 2.94 -25.09
N GLU A 121 -7.34 3.47 -24.67
CA GLU A 121 -7.62 3.74 -23.25
C GLU A 121 -7.53 2.46 -22.41
N THR A 122 -8.09 1.36 -22.92
CA THR A 122 -8.04 0.05 -22.25
C THR A 122 -6.60 -0.41 -22.04
N LEU A 123 -5.76 -0.34 -23.07
CA LEU A 123 -4.36 -0.75 -23.00
C LEU A 123 -3.52 0.16 -22.08
N ILE A 124 -3.72 1.48 -22.15
CA ILE A 124 -3.09 2.43 -21.22
C ILE A 124 -3.46 2.06 -19.79
N ARG A 125 -4.74 1.81 -19.52
CA ARG A 125 -5.23 1.47 -18.18
C ARG A 125 -4.70 0.12 -17.68
N VAL A 126 -4.56 -0.89 -18.56
CA VAL A 126 -3.90 -2.17 -18.22
C VAL A 126 -2.47 -1.93 -17.77
N VAL A 127 -1.67 -1.22 -18.57
CA VAL A 127 -0.26 -0.92 -18.29
C VAL A 127 -0.12 -0.05 -17.04
N PHE A 128 -1.00 0.95 -16.89
CA PHE A 128 -1.09 1.81 -15.71
C PHE A 128 -1.32 1.00 -14.44
N THR A 129 -2.23 0.02 -14.48
CA THR A 129 -2.54 -0.82 -13.33
C THR A 129 -1.32 -1.63 -12.89
N PHE A 130 -0.60 -2.26 -13.81
CA PHE A 130 0.64 -2.97 -13.50
C PHE A 130 1.71 -2.04 -12.93
N ARG A 131 1.91 -0.87 -13.57
CA ARG A 131 2.86 0.14 -13.12
C ARG A 131 2.52 0.63 -11.72
N TRP A 132 1.25 0.91 -11.44
CA TRP A 132 0.78 1.36 -10.13
C TRP A 132 1.09 0.34 -9.04
N ILE A 133 0.71 -0.94 -9.24
CA ILE A 133 1.00 -2.02 -8.28
C ILE A 133 2.52 -2.12 -8.03
N TRP A 134 3.33 -2.06 -9.09
CA TRP A 134 4.78 -2.12 -8.99
C TRP A 134 5.36 -0.95 -8.17
N LEU A 135 5.00 0.29 -8.51
CA LEU A 135 5.52 1.48 -7.84
C LEU A 135 5.13 1.48 -6.36
N SER A 136 3.86 1.19 -6.04
CA SER A 136 3.42 1.12 -4.63
C SER A 136 4.13 0.01 -3.84
N TYR A 137 4.47 -1.12 -4.47
CA TYR A 137 5.27 -2.18 -3.85
C TYR A 137 6.72 -1.74 -3.63
N VAL A 138 7.33 -1.10 -4.63
CA VAL A 138 8.72 -0.64 -4.56
C VAL A 138 8.90 0.49 -3.56
N ASP A 139 8.01 1.47 -3.48
CA ASP A 139 8.15 2.61 -2.57
C ASP A 139 8.31 2.16 -1.11
N ILE A 140 7.39 1.32 -0.65
CA ILE A 140 7.42 0.77 0.71
C ILE A 140 8.58 -0.23 0.87
N GLY A 141 8.79 -1.07 -0.14
CA GLY A 141 9.82 -2.11 -0.10
C GLY A 141 11.24 -1.54 -0.08
N ALA A 142 11.49 -0.48 -0.84
CA ALA A 142 12.77 0.21 -0.94
C ALA A 142 13.05 0.99 0.35
N ALA A 143 12.08 1.75 0.87
CA ALA A 143 12.22 2.43 2.15
C ALA A 143 12.56 1.46 3.28
N HIS A 144 11.85 0.32 3.39
CA HIS A 144 12.17 -0.71 4.37
C HIS A 144 13.56 -1.31 4.19
N THR A 145 13.94 -1.59 2.95
CA THR A 145 15.25 -2.19 2.62
C THR A 145 16.39 -1.22 2.95
N PHE A 146 16.22 0.06 2.61
CA PHE A 146 17.17 1.12 2.93
C PHE A 146 17.34 1.30 4.44
N LEU A 147 16.24 1.44 5.18
CA LEU A 147 16.30 1.55 6.64
C LEU A 147 16.93 0.30 7.28
N SER A 148 16.67 -0.90 6.76
CA SER A 148 17.29 -2.13 7.28
C SER A 148 18.81 -2.13 7.15
N ILE A 149 19.37 -1.51 6.09
CA ILE A 149 20.83 -1.37 5.93
C ILE A 149 21.39 -0.43 7.00
N ILE A 150 20.69 0.68 7.28
CA ILE A 150 21.11 1.64 8.30
C ILE A 150 21.08 1.00 9.70
N PHE A 151 19.93 0.45 10.11
CA PHE A 151 19.74 0.00 11.50
C PHE A 151 20.44 -1.33 11.82
N VAL A 152 20.53 -2.26 10.85
CA VAL A 152 21.22 -3.55 11.04
C VAL A 152 22.70 -3.44 10.66
N GLY A 153 23.01 -2.86 9.50
CA GLY A 153 24.36 -2.83 8.94
C GLY A 153 25.28 -1.78 9.55
N ILE A 154 24.82 -0.52 9.56
CA ILE A 154 25.63 0.64 9.95
C ILE A 154 25.59 0.85 11.46
N LEU A 155 24.39 1.04 12.02
CA LEU A 155 24.21 1.38 13.43
C LEU A 155 24.28 0.15 14.35
N ARG A 156 24.07 -1.06 13.79
CA ARG A 156 24.05 -2.33 14.54
C ARG A 156 23.13 -2.32 15.76
N LEU A 157 22.03 -1.58 15.67
CA LEU A 157 21.00 -1.51 16.69
C LEU A 157 20.08 -2.74 16.63
N ASP A 158 19.90 -3.28 15.42
CA ASP A 158 19.01 -4.38 15.11
C ASP A 158 19.74 -5.58 14.51
N SER A 159 19.11 -6.74 14.61
CA SER A 159 19.49 -7.98 13.96
C SER A 159 18.71 -8.18 12.65
N PRO A 160 19.24 -8.98 11.70
CA PRO A 160 18.52 -9.33 10.48
C PRO A 160 17.11 -9.91 10.71
N ALA A 161 16.92 -10.65 11.81
CA ALA A 161 15.66 -11.29 12.18
C ALA A 161 14.56 -10.28 12.58
N GLU A 162 14.94 -9.09 13.06
CA GLU A 162 14.02 -8.02 13.42
C GLU A 162 13.52 -7.23 12.19
N TRP A 163 14.14 -7.44 11.02
CA TRP A 163 13.79 -6.80 9.76
C TRP A 163 13.23 -7.78 8.70
N PRO A 164 12.22 -8.62 9.03
CA PRO A 164 11.65 -9.54 8.05
C PRO A 164 11.01 -8.78 6.89
N PRO A 165 10.81 -9.44 5.73
CA PRO A 165 10.13 -8.85 4.58
C PRO A 165 8.83 -8.12 4.96
N MET A 166 8.59 -6.95 4.37
CA MET A 166 7.37 -6.16 4.63
C MET A 166 6.13 -6.80 4.03
N PHE A 167 6.29 -7.36 2.84
CA PHE A 167 5.25 -8.03 2.08
C PHE A 167 5.31 -9.53 2.31
N GLY A 168 4.16 -10.18 2.25
CA GLY A 168 4.07 -11.63 2.21
C GLY A 168 4.21 -12.18 0.80
N SER A 169 3.75 -13.43 0.60
CA SER A 169 3.92 -14.10 -0.69
C SER A 169 2.87 -13.63 -1.71
N PRO A 170 3.28 -13.21 -2.93
CA PRO A 170 2.36 -12.93 -4.04
C PRO A 170 1.47 -14.12 -4.42
N SER A 171 1.93 -15.35 -4.13
CA SER A 171 1.17 -16.60 -4.34
C SER A 171 -0.16 -16.67 -3.57
N LYS A 172 -0.37 -15.77 -2.60
CA LYS A 172 -1.58 -15.66 -1.78
C LYS A 172 -2.46 -14.46 -2.15
N ALA A 173 -2.09 -13.69 -3.17
CA ALA A 173 -2.76 -12.46 -3.58
C ALA A 173 -3.80 -12.67 -4.70
N PHE A 174 -4.41 -13.86 -4.78
CA PHE A 174 -5.46 -14.19 -5.77
C PHE A 174 -6.88 -13.92 -5.27
N THR A 175 -7.03 -13.24 -4.13
CA THR A 175 -8.31 -12.67 -3.68
C THR A 175 -8.00 -11.32 -3.03
N ILE A 176 -8.95 -10.39 -2.97
CA ILE A 176 -8.79 -9.09 -2.31
C ILE A 176 -8.48 -9.25 -0.82
N ARG A 177 -9.15 -10.20 -0.15
CA ARG A 177 -8.81 -10.58 1.23
C ARG A 177 -7.37 -11.10 1.36
N GLY A 178 -6.93 -11.93 0.42
CA GLY A 178 -5.57 -12.45 0.37
C GLY A 178 -4.53 -11.37 0.08
N TYR A 179 -4.86 -10.43 -0.82
CA TYR A 179 -4.05 -9.27 -1.15
C TYR A 179 -3.77 -8.44 0.10
N TRP A 180 -4.80 -7.91 0.76
CA TRP A 180 -4.63 -7.05 1.94
C TRP A 180 -4.16 -7.82 3.19
N GLY A 181 -4.67 -9.02 3.41
CA GLY A 181 -4.42 -9.77 4.66
C GLY A 181 -3.16 -10.64 4.66
N ARG A 182 -2.61 -11.00 3.49
CA ARG A 182 -1.47 -11.94 3.38
C ARG A 182 -0.31 -11.43 2.55
N PHE A 183 -0.55 -10.61 1.52
CA PHE A 183 0.51 -10.13 0.64
C PHE A 183 0.95 -8.70 0.97
N TRP A 184 0.02 -7.76 1.06
CA TRP A 184 0.28 -6.34 1.29
C TRP A 184 0.99 -6.10 2.63
N HIS A 185 1.62 -4.94 2.79
CA HIS A 185 2.50 -4.68 3.92
C HIS A 185 1.80 -4.91 5.26
N ARG A 186 2.42 -5.71 6.15
CA ARG A 186 1.82 -6.07 7.45
C ARG A 186 2.03 -5.03 8.55
N LEU A 187 2.65 -3.90 8.21
CA LEU A 187 3.07 -2.86 9.15
C LEU A 187 1.91 -2.26 9.94
N VAL A 188 0.74 -2.11 9.31
CA VAL A 188 -0.42 -1.41 9.90
C VAL A 188 -1.32 -2.32 10.73
N HIS A 189 -1.22 -3.64 10.54
CA HIS A 189 -2.22 -4.58 11.02
C HIS A 189 -2.35 -4.58 12.55
N LYS A 190 -1.23 -4.66 13.27
CA LYS A 190 -1.23 -4.73 14.73
C LYS A 190 -1.68 -3.41 15.37
N PRO A 191 -1.08 -2.24 15.04
CA PRO A 191 -1.52 -0.96 15.60
C PRO A 191 -2.99 -0.67 15.35
N TYR A 192 -3.48 -0.94 14.13
CA TYR A 192 -4.87 -0.64 13.79
C TYR A 192 -5.84 -1.64 14.42
N LEU A 193 -5.45 -2.92 14.56
CA LEU A 193 -6.25 -3.90 15.27
C LEU A 193 -6.40 -3.54 16.75
N SER A 194 -5.33 -3.11 17.42
CA SER A 194 -5.39 -2.71 18.82
C SER A 194 -6.31 -1.51 19.03
N LEU A 195 -6.18 -0.47 18.18
CA LEU A 195 -7.11 0.65 18.21
C LEU A 195 -8.55 0.23 17.89
N ALA A 196 -8.72 -0.67 16.93
CA ALA A 196 -10.05 -1.19 16.56
C ALA A 196 -10.71 -1.95 17.71
N LYS A 197 -9.94 -2.73 18.48
CA LYS A 197 -10.43 -3.44 19.68
C LYS A 197 -10.91 -2.47 20.75
N VAL A 198 -10.14 -1.41 21.05
CA VAL A 198 -10.56 -0.39 22.02
C VAL A 198 -11.91 0.22 21.65
N VAL A 199 -12.12 0.53 20.38
CA VAL A 199 -13.40 1.07 19.90
C VAL A 199 -14.50 0.01 19.92
N SER A 200 -14.20 -1.22 19.50
CA SER A 200 -15.11 -2.36 19.52
C SER A 200 -15.65 -2.64 20.93
N ASP A 201 -14.76 -2.63 21.93
CA ASP A 201 -15.10 -2.86 23.34
C ASP A 201 -15.97 -1.72 23.89
N ARG A 202 -15.64 -0.46 23.58
CA ARG A 202 -16.43 0.72 23.98
C ARG A 202 -17.84 0.73 23.40
N LEU A 203 -18.02 0.17 22.20
CA LEU A 203 -19.31 0.05 21.54
C LEU A 203 -20.03 -1.26 21.87
N CYS A 204 -19.49 -2.07 22.79
CA CYS A 204 -20.03 -3.37 23.18
C CYS A 204 -20.26 -4.33 21.99
N VAL A 205 -19.52 -4.19 20.89
CA VAL A 205 -19.67 -5.04 19.69
C VAL A 205 -19.42 -6.53 19.98
N PRO A 206 -18.52 -6.94 20.90
CA PRO A 206 -18.37 -8.34 21.26
C PRO A 206 -19.67 -9.01 21.74
N SER A 207 -20.60 -8.23 22.33
CA SER A 207 -21.92 -8.74 22.75
C SER A 207 -22.82 -9.17 21.58
N LEU A 208 -22.53 -8.69 20.37
CA LEU A 208 -23.24 -9.06 19.13
C LEU A 208 -22.72 -10.38 18.53
N GLY A 209 -21.70 -10.98 19.14
CA GLY A 209 -21.12 -12.28 18.77
C GLY A 209 -19.83 -12.18 17.94
N HIS A 210 -19.04 -13.26 17.98
CA HIS A 210 -17.69 -13.31 17.44
C HIS A 210 -17.59 -12.97 15.93
N LYS A 211 -18.58 -13.37 15.13
CA LYS A 211 -18.60 -13.07 13.69
C LYS A 211 -18.79 -11.57 13.44
N ALA A 212 -19.72 -10.94 14.17
CA ALA A 212 -20.00 -9.51 14.05
C ALA A 212 -18.79 -8.68 14.48
N GLU A 213 -18.17 -9.04 15.60
CA GLU A 213 -16.92 -8.42 16.08
C GLU A 213 -15.81 -8.49 15.03
N LYS A 214 -15.57 -9.67 14.46
CA LYS A 214 -14.53 -9.85 13.43
C LYS A 214 -14.74 -8.98 12.19
N ILE A 215 -15.99 -8.86 11.74
CA ILE A 215 -16.35 -8.02 10.58
C ILE A 215 -16.17 -6.54 10.94
N PHE A 216 -16.61 -6.13 12.13
CA PHE A 216 -16.47 -4.77 12.63
C PHE A 216 -15.00 -4.34 12.78
N LEU A 217 -14.16 -5.21 13.36
CA LEU A 217 -12.72 -4.97 13.47
C LEU A 217 -12.07 -4.82 12.09
N ALA A 218 -12.45 -5.66 11.12
CA ALA A 218 -11.96 -5.54 9.76
C ALA A 218 -12.38 -4.21 9.12
N PHE A 219 -13.64 -3.81 9.24
CA PHE A 219 -14.13 -2.51 8.77
C PHE A 219 -13.32 -1.36 9.38
N LEU A 220 -13.15 -1.39 10.70
CA LEU A 220 -12.49 -0.31 11.42
C LEU A 220 -10.99 -0.20 11.08
N ILE A 221 -10.30 -1.32 10.82
CA ILE A 221 -8.92 -1.31 10.31
C ILE A 221 -8.84 -0.58 8.97
N PHE A 222 -9.75 -0.87 8.02
CA PHE A 222 -9.80 -0.16 6.74
C PHE A 222 -10.17 1.31 6.91
N PHE A 223 -11.14 1.63 7.77
CA PHE A 223 -11.52 3.00 8.07
C PHE A 223 -10.37 3.82 8.66
N ILE A 224 -9.66 3.29 9.67
CA ILE A 224 -8.47 3.94 10.27
C ILE A 224 -7.39 4.13 9.21
N SER A 225 -7.20 3.17 8.30
CA SER A 225 -6.28 3.31 7.17
C SER A 225 -6.70 4.46 6.24
N GLY A 226 -7.98 4.54 5.89
CA GLY A 226 -8.52 5.65 5.09
C GLY A 226 -8.31 7.01 5.75
N VAL A 227 -8.58 7.13 7.04
CA VAL A 227 -8.31 8.36 7.82
C VAL A 227 -6.82 8.71 7.82
N ALA A 228 -5.95 7.70 7.93
CA ALA A 228 -4.50 7.91 7.88
C ALA A 228 -4.02 8.49 6.54
N HIS A 229 -4.61 8.05 5.43
CA HIS A 229 -4.36 8.62 4.10
C HIS A 229 -4.97 10.02 3.95
N ALA A 230 -6.22 10.20 4.40
CA ALA A 230 -6.92 11.47 4.35
C ALA A 230 -6.15 12.61 5.03
N MET A 231 -5.47 12.34 6.15
CA MET A 231 -4.62 13.35 6.80
C MET A 231 -3.46 13.82 5.93
N VAL A 232 -2.87 12.96 5.09
CA VAL A 232 -1.83 13.36 4.15
C VAL A 232 -2.42 14.30 3.09
N SER A 233 -3.60 13.97 2.58
CA SER A 233 -4.33 14.80 1.61
C SER A 233 -4.74 16.16 2.21
N LEU A 234 -5.19 16.18 3.46
CA LEU A 234 -5.49 17.42 4.20
C LEU A 234 -4.24 18.27 4.44
N GLN A 235 -3.10 17.67 4.77
CA GLN A 235 -1.82 18.39 4.89
C GLN A 235 -1.37 19.04 3.58
N ARG A 236 -1.78 18.47 2.44
CA ARG A 236 -1.57 19.05 1.10
C ARG A 236 -2.65 20.08 0.70
N GLY A 237 -3.60 20.37 1.58
CA GLY A 237 -4.71 21.30 1.32
C GLY A 237 -5.82 20.75 0.44
N LYS A 238 -5.92 19.41 0.31
CA LYS A 238 -6.81 18.75 -0.65
C LYS A 238 -7.98 18.04 0.03
N LEU A 239 -9.03 18.79 0.34
CA LEU A 239 -10.19 18.30 1.08
C LEU A 239 -10.95 17.18 0.34
N ILE A 240 -11.14 17.33 -0.98
CA ILE A 240 -11.87 16.35 -1.78
C ILE A 240 -11.12 15.01 -1.80
N GLU A 241 -9.80 15.04 -2.06
CA GLU A 241 -8.95 13.84 -2.02
C GLU A 241 -8.98 13.18 -0.64
N ALA A 242 -9.07 13.95 0.45
CA ALA A 242 -9.19 13.38 1.79
C ALA A 242 -10.49 12.58 2.00
N VAL A 243 -11.60 13.00 1.42
CA VAL A 243 -12.87 12.25 1.46
C VAL A 243 -12.78 11.00 0.60
N ASP A 244 -12.20 11.13 -0.60
CA ASP A 244 -11.97 10.02 -1.52
C ASP A 244 -11.05 8.96 -0.91
N ASP A 245 -10.05 9.38 -0.13
CA ASP A 245 -9.15 8.49 0.59
C ASP A 245 -9.91 7.57 1.55
N VAL A 246 -10.77 8.14 2.40
CA VAL A 246 -11.59 7.37 3.34
C VAL A 246 -12.55 6.46 2.58
N ALA A 247 -13.23 6.99 1.56
CA ALA A 247 -14.20 6.23 0.77
C ALA A 247 -13.55 5.01 0.09
N PHE A 248 -12.38 5.18 -0.51
CA PHE A 248 -11.65 4.12 -1.19
C PHE A 248 -11.29 2.96 -0.26
N TYR A 249 -10.78 3.23 0.94
CA TYR A 249 -10.46 2.16 1.88
C TYR A 249 -11.72 1.46 2.42
N CYS A 250 -12.80 2.20 2.66
CA CYS A 250 -14.09 1.60 3.01
C CYS A 250 -14.64 0.71 1.88
N ILE A 251 -14.55 1.15 0.63
CA ILE A 251 -14.94 0.35 -0.56
C ILE A 251 -14.12 -0.95 -0.61
N ASN A 252 -12.82 -0.90 -0.35
CA ASN A 252 -11.98 -2.11 -0.29
C ASN A 252 -12.48 -3.12 0.76
N PHE A 253 -12.93 -2.64 1.93
CA PHE A 253 -13.56 -3.51 2.92
C PHE A 253 -14.85 -4.14 2.39
N PHE A 254 -15.74 -3.37 1.78
CA PHE A 254 -17.00 -3.90 1.25
C PHE A 254 -16.76 -4.92 0.12
N VAL A 255 -15.84 -4.64 -0.80
CA VAL A 255 -15.45 -5.58 -1.85
C VAL A 255 -14.88 -6.86 -1.26
N MET A 256 -14.04 -6.76 -0.23
CA MET A 256 -13.54 -7.93 0.50
C MET A 256 -14.66 -8.72 1.19
N ALA A 257 -15.64 -8.04 1.81
CA ALA A 257 -16.77 -8.70 2.47
C ALA A 257 -17.67 -9.43 1.46
N ILE A 258 -17.97 -8.80 0.33
CA ILE A 258 -18.71 -9.40 -0.78
C ILE A 258 -17.95 -10.59 -1.35
N GLU A 259 -16.64 -10.46 -1.56
CA GLU A 259 -15.78 -11.56 -2.04
C GLU A 259 -15.87 -12.79 -1.11
N VAL A 260 -15.87 -12.59 0.21
CA VAL A 260 -16.03 -13.71 1.15
C VAL A 260 -17.37 -14.41 0.97
N VAL A 261 -18.47 -13.64 0.88
CA VAL A 261 -19.81 -14.21 0.66
C VAL A 261 -19.87 -14.98 -0.67
N VAL A 262 -19.34 -14.42 -1.76
CA VAL A 262 -19.30 -15.07 -3.07
C VAL A 262 -18.51 -16.37 -3.03
N LEU A 263 -17.34 -16.39 -2.36
CA LEU A 263 -16.52 -17.59 -2.23
C LEU A 263 -17.17 -18.66 -1.36
N ASP A 264 -17.92 -18.26 -0.33
CA ASP A 264 -18.68 -19.19 0.52
C ASP A 264 -19.84 -19.81 -0.27
N LEU A 265 -20.57 -19.00 -1.06
CA LEU A 265 -21.64 -19.48 -1.95
C LEU A 265 -21.11 -20.37 -3.09
N ALA A 266 -19.92 -20.09 -3.60
CA ALA A 266 -19.25 -20.91 -4.62
C ALA A 266 -18.60 -22.18 -4.05
N GLY A 267 -18.68 -22.41 -2.73
CA GLY A 267 -18.13 -23.57 -2.03
C GLY A 267 -18.45 -24.92 -2.70
N PRO A 268 -19.71 -25.20 -3.08
CA PRO A 268 -20.09 -26.45 -3.75
C PRO A 268 -19.39 -26.66 -5.11
N MET A 269 -19.05 -25.57 -5.82
CA MET A 269 -18.39 -25.64 -7.12
C MET A 269 -16.88 -25.87 -7.02
N ARG A 270 -16.30 -25.77 -5.82
CA ARG A 270 -14.85 -25.80 -5.62
C ARG A 270 -14.20 -27.12 -6.03
N GLY A 271 -14.96 -28.22 -6.02
CA GLY A 271 -14.53 -29.53 -6.49
C GLY A 271 -14.58 -29.74 -8.00
N LEU A 272 -15.21 -28.83 -8.76
CA LEU A 272 -15.40 -28.97 -10.21
C LEU A 272 -14.15 -28.62 -11.03
N LEU A 273 -13.27 -27.78 -10.47
CA LEU A 273 -12.06 -27.31 -11.14
C LEU A 273 -10.81 -27.53 -10.27
N PRO A 274 -9.64 -27.84 -10.88
CA PRO A 274 -8.38 -27.87 -10.16
C PRO A 274 -8.08 -26.57 -9.41
N GLN A 275 -7.33 -26.67 -8.31
CA GLN A 275 -6.99 -25.51 -7.47
C GLN A 275 -6.23 -24.41 -8.24
N TRP A 276 -5.45 -24.76 -9.25
CA TRP A 276 -4.71 -23.78 -10.05
C TRP A 276 -5.63 -22.93 -10.92
N CYS A 277 -6.73 -23.49 -11.45
CA CYS A 277 -7.73 -22.73 -12.20
C CYS A 277 -8.37 -21.65 -11.32
N TRP A 278 -8.76 -22.01 -10.10
CA TRP A 278 -9.30 -21.06 -9.11
C TRP A 278 -8.32 -19.93 -8.79
N LYS A 279 -7.01 -20.23 -8.74
CA LYS A 279 -5.99 -19.20 -8.54
C LYS A 279 -5.90 -18.25 -9.74
N ILE A 280 -5.95 -18.75 -10.97
CA ILE A 280 -5.93 -17.90 -12.18
C ILE A 280 -7.14 -16.99 -12.21
N VAL A 281 -8.35 -17.54 -11.99
CA VAL A 281 -9.58 -16.75 -11.90
C VAL A 281 -9.47 -15.70 -10.80
N GLY A 282 -8.93 -16.08 -9.64
CA GLY A 282 -8.67 -15.17 -8.54
C GLY A 282 -7.70 -14.04 -8.88
N TYR A 283 -6.59 -14.32 -9.57
CA TYR A 283 -5.66 -13.29 -10.03
C TYR A 283 -6.30 -12.36 -11.06
N ALA A 284 -7.09 -12.89 -12.00
CA ALA A 284 -7.84 -12.09 -12.96
C ALA A 284 -8.85 -11.18 -12.24
N TRP A 285 -9.52 -11.69 -11.21
CA TRP A 285 -10.42 -10.89 -10.36
C TRP A 285 -9.68 -9.76 -9.63
N VAL A 286 -8.58 -10.06 -8.95
CA VAL A 286 -7.77 -9.04 -8.25
C VAL A 286 -7.24 -7.99 -9.24
N PHE A 287 -6.78 -8.41 -10.41
CA PHE A 287 -6.36 -7.48 -11.47
C PHE A 287 -7.52 -6.60 -11.95
N THR A 288 -8.69 -7.19 -12.20
CA THR A 288 -9.89 -6.45 -12.64
C THR A 288 -10.33 -5.42 -11.60
N PHE A 289 -10.28 -5.78 -10.32
CA PHE A 289 -10.54 -4.84 -9.23
C PHE A 289 -9.56 -3.66 -9.27
N TRP A 290 -8.25 -3.92 -9.39
CA TRP A 290 -7.26 -2.85 -9.45
C TRP A 290 -7.33 -2.02 -10.74
N PHE A 291 -7.71 -2.64 -11.86
CA PHE A 291 -7.97 -1.96 -13.13
C PHE A 291 -9.11 -0.93 -13.02
N TRP A 292 -10.10 -1.23 -12.17
CA TRP A 292 -11.17 -0.29 -11.83
C TRP A 292 -10.76 0.73 -10.74
N ALA A 293 -10.10 0.27 -9.68
CA ALA A 293 -9.85 1.04 -8.46
C ALA A 293 -8.64 1.98 -8.56
N ALA A 294 -7.49 1.50 -9.07
CA ALA A 294 -6.25 2.28 -9.07
C ALA A 294 -6.35 3.60 -9.87
N PRO A 295 -7.00 3.63 -11.06
CA PRO A 295 -7.21 4.87 -11.79
C PRO A 295 -8.02 5.91 -11.01
N LYS A 296 -9.05 5.52 -10.26
CA LYS A 296 -9.86 6.46 -9.48
C LYS A 296 -9.04 7.18 -8.41
N TRP A 297 -8.05 6.48 -7.86
CA TRP A 297 -7.13 7.03 -6.88
C TRP A 297 -6.04 7.91 -7.51
N SER A 298 -5.42 7.45 -8.60
CA SER A 298 -4.18 8.07 -9.11
C SER A 298 -4.34 8.96 -10.34
N TYR A 299 -5.42 8.82 -11.13
CA TYR A 299 -5.63 9.65 -12.32
C TYR A 299 -5.73 11.15 -12.00
N PRO A 300 -6.44 11.59 -10.93
CA PRO A 300 -6.50 13.02 -10.59
C PRO A 300 -5.11 13.65 -10.39
N GLU A 301 -4.20 12.94 -9.72
CA GLU A 301 -2.83 13.41 -9.49
C GLU A 301 -2.02 13.44 -10.79
N VAL A 302 -2.12 12.39 -11.61
CA VAL A 302 -1.42 12.31 -12.91
C VAL A 302 -1.90 13.42 -13.85
N HIS A 303 -3.21 13.61 -13.96
CA HIS A 303 -3.82 14.66 -14.77
C HIS A 303 -3.36 16.06 -14.32
N GLY A 304 -3.37 16.32 -13.01
CA GLY A 304 -2.91 17.58 -12.45
C GLY A 304 -1.43 17.86 -12.72
N GLU A 305 -0.56 16.86 -12.63
CA GLU A 305 0.86 17.03 -12.95
C GLU A 305 1.10 17.24 -14.45
N MET A 306 0.36 16.55 -15.32
CA MET A 306 0.46 16.76 -16.77
C MET A 306 0.02 18.17 -17.17
N LEU A 307 -1.09 18.68 -16.63
CA LEU A 307 -1.52 20.06 -16.89
C LEU A 307 -0.48 21.09 -16.45
N LYS A 308 0.10 20.93 -15.26
CA LYS A 308 1.18 21.81 -14.79
C LYS A 308 2.39 21.78 -15.72
N GLU A 309 2.73 20.62 -16.27
CA GLU A 309 3.84 20.49 -17.20
C GLU A 309 3.54 21.18 -18.53
N THR A 310 2.34 21.00 -19.09
CA THR A 310 1.88 21.74 -20.28
C THR A 310 1.92 23.25 -20.04
N GLU A 311 1.48 23.73 -18.87
CA GLU A 311 1.57 25.14 -18.50
C GLU A 311 3.02 25.64 -18.44
N ARG A 312 3.95 24.87 -17.86
CA ARG A 312 5.38 25.22 -17.81
C ARG A 312 5.97 25.34 -19.20
N GLN A 313 5.64 24.39 -20.09
CA GLN A 313 6.10 24.39 -21.48
C GLN A 313 5.56 25.61 -22.24
N ASN A 314 4.27 25.92 -22.08
CA ASN A 314 3.66 27.10 -22.69
C ASN A 314 4.29 28.42 -22.18
N ARG A 315 4.59 28.52 -20.87
CA ARG A 315 5.29 29.68 -20.31
C ARG A 315 6.71 29.81 -20.86
N ALA A 316 7.45 28.70 -20.97
CA ALA A 316 8.81 28.69 -21.52
C ALA A 316 8.81 29.10 -23.00
N LEU A 317 7.86 28.60 -23.79
CA LEU A 317 7.68 28.99 -25.18
C LEU A 317 7.33 30.47 -25.31
N GLY A 318 6.39 30.96 -24.51
CA GLY A 318 6.00 32.37 -24.49
C GLY A 318 7.17 33.30 -24.12
N LEU A 319 7.97 32.93 -23.11
CA LEU A 319 9.20 33.64 -22.76
C LEU A 319 10.21 33.61 -23.90
N GLY A 320 10.42 32.47 -24.56
CA GLY A 320 11.32 32.33 -25.71
C GLY A 320 10.91 33.22 -26.88
N LEU A 321 9.62 33.26 -27.22
CA LEU A 321 9.06 34.15 -28.23
C LEU A 321 9.24 35.62 -27.84
N PHE A 322 8.98 35.99 -26.58
CA PHE A 322 9.16 37.36 -26.10
C PHE A 322 10.64 37.80 -26.12
N THR A 323 11.56 36.94 -25.68
CA THR A 323 13.00 37.22 -25.77
C THR A 323 13.50 37.25 -27.21
N GLY A 324 12.94 36.44 -28.10
CA GLY A 324 13.25 36.48 -29.53
C GLY A 324 12.76 37.76 -30.21
N LEU A 325 11.60 38.28 -29.78
CA LEU A 325 11.06 39.56 -30.24
C LEU A 325 11.85 40.77 -29.69
N LEU A 326 12.38 40.68 -28.47
CA LEU A 326 13.21 41.74 -27.86
C LEU A 326 14.68 41.68 -28.28
N GLY A 327 15.17 40.51 -28.69
CA GLY A 327 16.54 40.26 -29.13
C GLY A 327 16.73 40.31 -30.65
N GLY A 328 15.71 40.73 -31.40
CA GLY A 328 15.81 40.93 -32.84
C GLY A 328 16.64 42.16 -33.20
N GLU A 329 17.86 41.91 -33.69
CA GLU A 329 18.44 42.62 -34.84
C GLU A 329 17.66 42.31 -36.12
#